data_AF-B3PKZ3-F1
#
_entry.id   AF-B3PKZ3-F1
#
_cell.length_a   1.000
_cell.length_b   1.000
_cell.length_c   1.000
_cell.angle_alpha   90.00
_cell.angle_beta   90.00
_cell.angle_gamma   90.00
#
_symmetry.space_group_name_H-M   'P 1'
#
loop_
_entity.id
_entity.type
_entity.pdbx_description
1 polymer ?
#
loop_
_entity_poly.entity_id
_entity_poly.type
_entity_poly.pdbx_seq_one_letter_code
_entity_poly.pdbx_strand_id
1 'polypeptide(L)'
;MRKYLIGVIIFFAAFDVLKAGEIVLTGAVLSDGGVSPRTPEQKAATIAMSEILASTDVDPYAAMASTNLGDGSIWYRLYDDMKIFSVNVSAKQYLGSWKLGVTDPCEAEDAPENCFTPWWTGRWGPDETLEKDIIDRYALGEMGWDQGRETDDSIMGCMGRVPLRYGDIEGDGKKELAMFMLNGYSLDFLIFSPEKHKNIFTSKLGFNDVVKHETIFAEDGAMDHLLPPKELPYYQYWSRSGADTDSPFSMSQGYRSFGKLYVGHFESAQSQDILVWRKVYKSHLLADTVKGFEKISDTYVHYKLVNGEYQKQGTEQSVVRGWLEAKNLTWQKGYPSKSECPGQVGQLIPEMHDPLLNDPDVLK
;
A
#
# COMPACT_ATOMS: atom_id res chain seq x y z
N MET A 1 -46.45 -27.69 -52.78
CA MET A 1 -45.67 -27.98 -51.55
C MET A 1 -44.48 -27.05 -51.48
N ARG A 2 -44.57 -25.94 -50.73
CA ARG A 2 -43.45 -25.02 -50.45
C ARG A 2 -42.78 -25.48 -49.15
N LYS A 3 -41.49 -25.82 -49.21
CA LYS A 3 -40.65 -26.09 -48.03
C LYS A 3 -40.01 -24.77 -47.60
N TYR A 4 -40.26 -24.35 -46.35
CA TYR A 4 -39.53 -23.26 -45.71
C TYR A 4 -38.34 -23.86 -44.94
N LEU A 5 -37.14 -23.39 -45.27
CA LEU A 5 -35.90 -23.69 -44.57
C LEU A 5 -35.73 -22.61 -43.50
N ILE A 6 -35.93 -22.96 -42.22
CA ILE A 6 -35.65 -22.06 -41.09
C ILE A 6 -34.17 -22.25 -40.75
N GLY A 7 -33.34 -21.30 -41.16
CA GLY A 7 -31.95 -21.20 -40.71
C GLY A 7 -31.92 -20.57 -39.33
N VAL A 8 -31.51 -21.33 -38.32
CA VAL A 8 -31.20 -20.82 -36.98
C VAL A 8 -29.78 -20.27 -37.02
N ILE A 9 -29.63 -18.95 -37.00
CA ILE A 9 -28.35 -18.28 -36.79
C ILE A 9 -28.10 -18.27 -35.29
N ILE A 10 -27.22 -19.16 -34.82
CA ILE A 10 -26.70 -19.12 -33.45
C ILE A 10 -25.60 -18.05 -33.44
N PHE A 11 -25.93 -16.87 -32.92
CA PHE A 11 -24.95 -15.86 -32.56
C PHE A 11 -24.18 -16.36 -31.32
N PHE A 12 -23.01 -16.96 -31.54
CA PHE A 12 -22.00 -17.04 -30.49
C PHE A 12 -21.45 -15.63 -30.28
N ALA A 13 -22.06 -14.86 -29.38
CA ALA A 13 -21.38 -13.71 -28.80
C ALA A 13 -20.21 -14.28 -28.00
N ALA A 14 -19.01 -14.23 -28.59
CA ALA A 14 -17.78 -14.36 -27.84
C ALA A 14 -17.77 -13.17 -26.87
N PHE A 15 -18.26 -13.40 -25.65
CA PHE A 15 -17.90 -12.54 -24.54
C PHE A 15 -16.41 -12.77 -24.35
N ASP A 16 -15.59 -11.88 -24.93
CA ASP A 16 -14.23 -11.69 -24.48
C ASP A 16 -14.35 -11.46 -22.98
N VAL A 17 -13.98 -12.49 -22.21
CA VAL A 17 -13.81 -12.38 -20.78
C VAL A 17 -12.64 -11.41 -20.64
N LEU A 18 -12.95 -10.11 -20.56
CA LEU A 18 -12.03 -9.05 -20.23
C LEU A 18 -11.41 -9.44 -18.89
N LYS A 19 -10.20 -10.02 -18.99
CA LYS A 19 -9.44 -10.51 -17.85
C LYS A 19 -9.12 -9.29 -16.99
N ALA A 20 -9.35 -9.41 -15.67
CA ALA A 20 -8.72 -8.48 -14.75
C ALA A 20 -7.20 -8.52 -15.00
N GLY A 21 -6.60 -7.34 -15.11
CA GLY A 21 -5.18 -7.20 -15.40
C GLY A 21 -4.34 -7.50 -14.17
N GLU A 22 -3.21 -8.17 -14.36
CA GLU A 22 -2.15 -8.17 -13.34
C GLU A 22 -1.57 -6.75 -13.31
N ILE A 23 -1.48 -6.15 -12.12
CA ILE A 23 -0.74 -4.90 -11.94
C ILE A 23 0.75 -5.24 -12.12
N VAL A 24 1.36 -4.70 -13.18
CA VAL A 24 2.78 -4.88 -13.48
C VAL A 24 3.49 -3.54 -13.31
N LEU A 25 4.34 -3.46 -12.28
CA LEU A 25 5.10 -2.26 -11.97
C LEU A 25 6.60 -2.53 -12.11
N THR A 26 7.30 -1.55 -12.68
CA THR A 26 8.76 -1.55 -12.79
C THR A 26 9.36 -0.67 -11.70
N GLY A 27 10.37 -1.19 -10.99
CA GLY A 27 11.10 -0.45 -9.96
C GLY A 27 11.84 0.77 -10.51
N ALA A 28 11.77 1.88 -9.77
CA ALA A 28 12.58 3.06 -10.03
C ALA A 28 14.03 2.88 -9.54
N VAL A 29 14.90 3.82 -9.89
CA VAL A 29 16.29 3.86 -9.44
C VAL A 29 16.35 4.41 -8.02
N LEU A 30 16.90 3.64 -7.07
CA LEU A 30 17.08 4.08 -5.69
C LEU A 30 18.10 5.21 -5.57
N SER A 31 17.86 6.13 -4.65
CA SER A 31 18.78 7.21 -4.26
C SER A 31 19.59 6.80 -3.02
N ASP A 32 20.41 5.78 -3.18
CA ASP A 32 21.12 5.07 -2.10
C ASP A 32 22.64 5.31 -2.09
N GLY A 33 23.08 6.50 -2.50
CA GLY A 33 24.51 6.81 -2.61
C GLY A 33 25.27 5.98 -3.66
N GLY A 34 24.57 5.25 -4.54
CA GLY A 34 25.18 4.46 -5.60
C GLY A 34 25.46 3.00 -5.22
N VAL A 35 24.87 2.50 -4.13
CA VAL A 35 24.93 1.09 -3.74
C VAL A 35 24.25 0.20 -4.77
N SER A 36 23.06 0.58 -5.22
CA SER A 36 22.33 -0.14 -6.26
C SER A 36 22.97 0.05 -7.63
N PRO A 37 23.06 -1.00 -8.46
CA PRO A 37 23.53 -0.89 -9.84
C PRO A 37 22.72 0.15 -10.63
N ARG A 38 23.42 0.98 -11.41
CA ARG A 38 22.82 1.99 -12.29
C ARG A 38 23.44 1.95 -13.68
N THR A 39 22.62 2.12 -14.71
CA THR A 39 23.09 2.31 -16.09
C THR A 39 23.84 3.65 -16.23
N PRO A 40 24.68 3.82 -17.27
CA PRO A 40 25.35 5.10 -17.53
C PRO A 40 24.35 6.27 -17.67
N GLU A 41 23.21 6.02 -18.31
CA GLU A 41 22.12 6.99 -18.46
C GLU A 41 21.55 7.40 -17.09
N GLN A 42 21.23 6.44 -16.23
CA GLN A 42 20.71 6.71 -14.89
C GLN A 42 21.71 7.51 -14.03
N LYS A 43 23.01 7.21 -14.15
CA LYS A 43 24.07 7.98 -13.48
C LYS A 43 24.11 9.43 -13.99
N ALA A 44 24.11 9.63 -15.31
CA ALA A 44 24.10 10.96 -15.91
C ALA A 44 22.84 11.76 -15.54
N ALA A 45 21.67 11.12 -15.58
CA ALA A 45 20.40 11.72 -15.19
C ALA A 45 20.41 12.10 -13.70
N THR A 46 20.94 11.27 -12.81
CA THR A 46 21.05 11.58 -11.37
C THR A 46 21.83 12.88 -11.14
N ILE A 47 22.96 13.04 -11.82
CA ILE A 47 23.79 14.25 -11.73
C ILE A 47 23.01 15.46 -12.26
N ALA A 48 22.43 15.35 -13.47
CA ALA A 48 21.65 16.43 -14.07
C ALA A 48 20.45 16.85 -13.22
N MET A 49 19.71 15.89 -12.65
CA MET A 49 18.60 16.16 -11.73
C MET A 49 19.06 16.95 -10.51
N SER A 50 20.16 16.54 -9.89
CA SER A 50 20.71 17.25 -8.72
C SER A 50 21.18 18.66 -9.07
N GLU A 51 21.78 18.89 -10.24
CA GLU A 51 22.15 20.23 -10.70
C GLU A 51 20.94 21.13 -10.94
N ILE A 52 19.88 20.61 -11.57
CA ILE A 52 18.64 21.36 -11.83
C ILE A 52 17.97 21.72 -10.50
N LEU A 53 17.86 20.77 -9.58
CA LEU A 53 17.21 20.95 -8.29
C LEU A 53 18.07 21.72 -7.28
N ALA A 54 19.38 21.89 -7.48
CA ALA A 54 20.23 22.71 -6.61
C ALA A 54 19.81 24.19 -6.57
N SER A 55 19.07 24.66 -7.58
CA SER A 55 18.48 26.01 -7.61
C SER A 55 17.15 26.12 -6.84
N THR A 56 16.64 25.00 -6.34
CA THR A 56 15.43 24.91 -5.52
C THR A 56 15.82 24.73 -4.05
N ASP A 57 14.94 25.05 -3.12
CA ASP A 57 15.17 24.90 -1.67
C ASP A 57 14.98 23.44 -1.20
N VAL A 58 15.50 22.48 -1.98
CA VAL A 58 15.27 21.05 -1.79
C VAL A 58 16.58 20.41 -1.36
N ASP A 59 16.54 19.65 -0.26
CA ASP A 59 17.69 18.88 0.19
C ASP A 59 17.98 17.74 -0.80
N PRO A 60 19.10 17.75 -1.56
CA PRO A 60 19.40 16.70 -2.54
C PRO A 60 19.60 15.30 -1.91
N TYR A 61 19.83 15.23 -0.60
CA TYR A 61 20.03 13.97 0.14
C TYR A 61 18.71 13.34 0.61
N ALA A 62 17.61 14.09 0.62
CA ALA A 62 16.27 13.62 0.95
C ALA A 62 15.60 12.80 -0.16
N ALA A 63 16.24 12.66 -1.32
CA ALA A 63 15.70 11.88 -2.42
C ALA A 63 15.69 10.38 -2.07
N MET A 64 14.58 9.71 -2.38
CA MET A 64 14.38 8.28 -2.15
C MET A 64 14.58 7.46 -3.43
N ALA A 65 14.00 7.90 -4.56
CA ALA A 65 14.07 7.17 -5.82
C ALA A 65 13.76 8.06 -7.04
N SER A 66 14.13 7.64 -8.25
CA SER A 66 13.84 8.36 -9.49
C SER A 66 13.59 7.48 -10.71
N THR A 67 12.74 7.94 -11.63
CA THR A 67 12.41 7.23 -12.88
C THR A 67 12.03 8.22 -13.98
N ASN A 68 12.30 7.87 -15.23
CA ASN A 68 11.72 8.51 -16.42
C ASN A 68 10.57 7.70 -17.02
N LEU A 69 9.91 6.85 -16.23
CA LEU A 69 8.87 5.93 -16.71
C LEU A 69 9.40 4.94 -17.78
N GLY A 70 10.72 4.76 -17.86
CA GLY A 70 11.39 3.82 -18.76
C GLY A 70 11.93 4.43 -20.04
N ASP A 71 11.60 5.68 -20.38
CA ASP A 71 12.15 6.37 -21.56
C ASP A 71 12.07 7.91 -21.47
N GLY A 72 12.77 8.59 -22.39
CA GLY A 72 12.70 10.04 -22.52
C GLY A 72 13.47 10.84 -21.47
N SER A 73 13.32 12.16 -21.57
CA SER A 73 14.12 13.14 -20.83
C SER A 73 13.45 13.69 -19.59
N ILE A 74 12.18 13.35 -19.35
CA ILE A 74 11.44 13.81 -18.18
C ILE A 74 11.64 12.79 -17.07
N TRP A 75 12.25 13.23 -15.98
CA TRP A 75 12.51 12.40 -14.81
C TRP A 75 11.65 12.87 -13.65
N TYR A 76 11.12 11.91 -12.90
CA TYR A 76 10.39 12.08 -11.66
C TYR A 76 11.26 11.60 -10.51
N ARG A 77 11.32 12.36 -9.42
CA ARG A 77 12.13 12.06 -8.24
C ARG A 77 11.27 12.18 -6.99
N LEU A 78 11.16 11.07 -6.24
CA LEU A 78 10.48 11.00 -4.95
C LEU A 78 11.42 11.43 -3.83
N TYR A 79 10.92 12.24 -2.91
CA TYR A 79 11.61 12.72 -1.72
C TYR A 79 10.90 12.27 -0.44
N ASP A 80 11.65 12.23 0.66
CA ASP A 80 11.15 11.84 1.98
C ASP A 80 10.15 12.84 2.59
N ASP A 81 10.11 14.07 2.07
CA ASP A 81 9.13 15.11 2.39
C ASP A 81 7.79 14.93 1.66
N MET A 82 7.52 13.73 1.14
CA MET A 82 6.29 13.35 0.46
C MET A 82 6.00 14.16 -0.81
N LYS A 83 7.04 14.54 -1.56
CA LYS A 83 6.90 15.22 -2.85
C LYS A 83 7.48 14.42 -4.01
N ILE A 84 6.85 14.58 -5.17
CA ILE A 84 7.41 14.21 -6.46
C ILE A 84 7.85 15.48 -7.17
N PHE A 85 9.13 15.53 -7.53
CA PHE A 85 9.71 16.56 -8.38
C PHE A 85 9.81 16.04 -9.81
N SER A 86 9.53 16.89 -10.79
CA SER A 86 9.77 16.59 -12.20
C SER A 86 10.75 17.56 -12.82
N VAL A 87 11.68 17.01 -13.61
CA VAL A 87 12.67 17.79 -14.36
C VAL A 87 12.83 17.23 -15.76
N ASN A 88 13.22 18.09 -16.70
CA ASN A 88 13.69 17.69 -18.01
C ASN A 88 15.23 17.75 -18.04
N VAL A 89 15.90 16.60 -18.05
CA VAL A 89 17.36 16.53 -17.99
C VAL A 89 18.03 17.02 -19.28
N SER A 90 17.39 16.84 -20.43
CA SER A 90 17.94 17.31 -21.72
C SER A 90 17.81 18.82 -21.88
N ALA A 91 16.70 19.40 -21.43
CA ALA A 91 16.47 20.84 -21.46
C ALA A 91 17.07 21.57 -20.25
N LYS A 92 17.62 20.85 -19.27
CA LYS A 92 18.10 21.37 -17.98
C LYS A 92 17.05 22.24 -17.26
N GLN A 93 15.82 21.75 -17.24
CA GLN A 93 14.66 22.53 -16.79
C GLN A 93 13.95 21.86 -15.63
N TYR A 94 13.62 22.64 -14.60
CA TYR A 94 12.68 22.26 -13.56
C TYR A 94 11.24 22.38 -14.07
N LEU A 95 10.43 21.32 -13.93
CA LEU A 95 9.06 21.29 -14.46
C LEU A 95 7.99 21.49 -13.38
N GLY A 96 8.30 21.16 -12.12
CA GLY A 96 7.38 21.34 -11.01
C GLY A 96 7.61 20.34 -9.89
N SER A 97 6.87 20.54 -8.80
CA SER A 97 6.81 19.62 -7.67
C SER A 97 5.40 19.56 -7.13
N TRP A 98 5.01 18.38 -6.67
CA TRP A 98 3.66 18.12 -6.19
C TRP A 98 3.73 17.30 -4.92
N LYS A 99 2.99 17.76 -3.90
CA LYS A 99 2.78 17.01 -2.66
C LYS A 99 1.92 15.78 -2.96
N LEU A 100 2.27 14.66 -2.35
CA LEU A 100 1.53 13.41 -2.41
C LEU A 100 0.40 13.34 -1.39
N GLY A 101 0.26 14.32 -0.51
CA GLY A 101 -0.84 14.32 0.45
C GLY A 101 -0.78 15.53 1.35
N VAL A 102 -1.79 15.62 2.21
CA VAL A 102 -1.77 16.52 3.35
C VAL A 102 -1.11 15.73 4.47
N THR A 103 0.13 16.08 4.80
CA THR A 103 0.93 15.44 5.86
C THR A 103 0.29 15.60 7.24
N ASP A 104 -0.67 16.51 7.37
CA ASP A 104 -1.55 16.61 8.53
C ASP A 104 -2.79 17.45 8.13
N PRO A 105 -4.05 17.02 8.37
CA PRO A 105 -5.21 17.92 8.28
C PRO A 105 -5.07 19.19 9.15
N CYS A 106 -4.19 19.17 10.15
CA CYS A 106 -3.85 20.32 10.98
C CYS A 106 -2.73 21.21 10.42
N GLU A 107 -2.07 20.80 9.32
CA GLU A 107 -1.12 21.63 8.55
C GLU A 107 -1.81 22.43 7.43
N ALA A 108 -3.13 22.32 7.28
CA ALA A 108 -3.87 23.19 6.37
C ALA A 108 -3.74 24.66 6.82
N GLU A 109 -3.57 25.60 5.88
CA GLU A 109 -3.37 27.03 6.18
C GLU A 109 -4.51 27.64 7.04
N ASP A 110 -5.70 27.01 7.03
CA ASP A 110 -6.89 27.43 7.77
C ASP A 110 -7.23 26.53 8.98
N ALA A 111 -6.29 25.68 9.42
CA ALA A 111 -6.55 24.75 10.52
C ALA A 111 -6.77 25.51 11.85
N PRO A 112 -7.73 25.09 12.69
CA PRO A 112 -7.90 25.65 14.03
C PRO A 112 -6.63 25.50 14.88
N GLU A 113 -6.34 26.45 15.77
CA GLU A 113 -5.21 26.37 16.73
C GLU A 113 -5.25 25.13 17.64
N ASN A 114 -6.43 24.51 17.78
CA ASN A 114 -6.68 23.28 18.52
C ASN A 114 -7.05 22.11 17.61
N CYS A 115 -6.57 22.10 16.37
CA CYS A 115 -6.78 21.00 15.46
C CYS A 115 -6.16 19.73 16.04
N PHE A 116 -7.02 18.74 16.29
CA PHE A 116 -6.59 17.38 16.57
C PHE A 116 -6.75 16.60 15.29
N THR A 117 -5.66 15.97 14.86
CA THR A 117 -5.71 15.01 13.77
C THR A 117 -6.34 13.74 14.32
N PRO A 118 -7.60 13.40 13.98
CA PRO A 118 -8.06 12.05 14.21
C PRO A 118 -7.04 11.11 13.58
N TRP A 119 -6.65 10.07 14.31
CA TRP A 119 -5.61 9.16 13.83
C TRP A 119 -5.99 8.54 12.46
N TRP A 120 -7.29 8.47 12.16
CA TRP A 120 -7.83 8.06 10.86
C TRP A 120 -8.95 8.97 10.33
N THR A 121 -8.68 9.66 9.23
CA THR A 121 -9.69 10.36 8.39
C THR A 121 -9.51 10.12 6.89
N GLY A 122 -8.77 9.06 6.53
CA GLY A 122 -8.29 8.89 5.16
C GLY A 122 -7.10 9.81 4.92
N ARG A 123 -5.92 9.30 5.33
CA ARG A 123 -4.62 9.97 5.34
C ARG A 123 -4.30 10.68 4.02
N TRP A 124 -4.59 10.00 2.92
CA TRP A 124 -4.26 10.48 1.58
C TRP A 124 -5.46 11.01 0.80
N GLY A 125 -6.66 10.93 1.37
CA GLY A 125 -7.89 11.38 0.73
C GLY A 125 -9.15 10.78 1.35
N PRO A 126 -10.32 11.38 1.09
CA PRO A 126 -11.60 10.99 1.72
C PRO A 126 -12.07 9.59 1.32
N ASP A 127 -11.55 9.05 0.22
CA ASP A 127 -11.94 7.74 -0.31
C ASP A 127 -11.06 6.59 0.24
N GLU A 128 -9.99 6.89 0.98
CA GLU A 128 -9.14 5.87 1.58
C GLU A 128 -9.94 5.04 2.63
N THR A 129 -9.80 3.72 2.58
CA THR A 129 -10.55 2.82 3.47
C THR A 129 -9.62 1.97 4.33
N LEU A 130 -9.99 1.87 5.61
CA LEU A 130 -9.40 0.98 6.60
C LEU A 130 -10.54 0.25 7.33
N GLU A 131 -10.26 -0.93 7.85
CA GLU A 131 -11.27 -1.77 8.51
C GLU A 131 -11.67 -1.19 9.86
N LYS A 132 -12.96 -1.31 10.19
CA LYS A 132 -13.52 -0.81 11.44
C LYS A 132 -12.79 -1.38 12.67
N ASP A 133 -12.40 -2.65 12.63
CA ASP A 133 -11.65 -3.31 13.71
C ASP A 133 -10.31 -2.63 14.01
N ILE A 134 -9.66 -2.08 12.98
CA ILE A 134 -8.43 -1.29 13.12
C ILE A 134 -8.80 0.14 13.57
N ILE A 135 -9.83 0.75 12.96
CA ILE A 135 -10.29 2.13 13.26
C ILE A 135 -10.72 2.31 14.75
N ASP A 136 -11.49 1.37 15.27
CA ASP A 136 -12.03 1.45 16.62
C ASP A 136 -10.95 1.29 17.69
N ARG A 137 -9.87 0.59 17.34
CA ARG A 137 -8.82 0.19 18.27
C ARG A 137 -7.92 1.35 18.69
N TYR A 138 -7.54 2.22 17.75
CA TYR A 138 -6.56 3.29 18.01
C TYR A 138 -7.20 4.68 18.18
N ALA A 139 -8.48 4.73 18.57
CA ALA A 139 -9.34 5.91 18.56
C ALA A 139 -8.84 7.17 19.31
N LEU A 140 -7.68 7.15 19.96
CA LEU A 140 -7.15 8.24 20.78
C LEU A 140 -5.66 8.51 20.53
N GLY A 141 -5.30 9.05 19.36
CA GLY A 141 -4.02 9.76 19.15
C GLY A 141 -2.72 8.96 19.27
N GLU A 142 -2.77 7.64 19.51
CA GLU A 142 -1.59 6.79 19.69
C GLU A 142 -0.82 6.53 18.39
N MET A 143 -1.44 6.74 17.23
CA MET A 143 -0.78 6.65 15.93
C MET A 143 -0.60 8.05 15.33
N GLY A 144 0.51 8.69 15.70
CA GLY A 144 0.94 9.96 15.14
C GLY A 144 1.67 9.82 13.81
N TRP A 145 1.65 10.88 13.00
CA TRP A 145 2.28 10.99 11.68
C TRP A 145 3.81 10.90 11.67
N ASP A 146 4.44 11.05 12.84
CA ASP A 146 5.89 11.24 12.98
C ASP A 146 6.63 9.99 13.51
N GLN A 147 5.91 8.92 13.82
CA GLN A 147 6.44 7.75 14.55
C GLN A 147 7.13 6.69 13.66
N GLY A 148 7.63 7.05 12.48
CA GLY A 148 7.88 6.06 11.43
C GLY A 148 9.13 6.20 10.58
N ARG A 149 10.22 6.83 11.04
CA ARG A 149 11.48 6.86 10.27
C ARG A 149 12.34 5.61 10.44
N GLU A 150 12.11 4.82 11.48
CA GLU A 150 12.80 3.53 11.70
C GLU A 150 11.84 2.36 11.49
N THR A 151 11.37 2.20 10.25
CA THR A 151 10.69 0.96 9.88
C THR A 151 11.74 -0.04 9.40
N ASP A 152 12.12 -0.96 10.29
CA ASP A 152 12.90 -2.13 9.92
C ASP A 152 12.11 -2.94 8.89
N ASP A 153 12.80 -3.45 7.86
CA ASP A 153 12.26 -4.42 6.91
C ASP A 153 11.62 -5.63 7.61
N SER A 154 12.00 -5.90 8.86
CA SER A 154 11.41 -6.93 9.70
C SER A 154 9.93 -6.69 10.04
N ILE A 155 9.43 -5.45 9.94
CA ILE A 155 8.07 -5.08 10.33
C ILE A 155 7.11 -5.13 9.13
N MET A 156 7.46 -4.50 8.01
CA MET A 156 6.53 -4.34 6.87
C MET A 156 6.95 -5.14 5.62
N GLY A 157 8.00 -5.96 5.74
CA GLY A 157 8.60 -6.68 4.62
C GLY A 157 9.33 -5.77 3.65
N CYS A 158 9.77 -6.32 2.52
CA CYS A 158 10.70 -5.63 1.61
C CYS A 158 10.03 -4.73 0.58
N MET A 159 8.70 -4.63 0.57
CA MET A 159 7.96 -3.89 -0.45
C MET A 159 8.26 -2.39 -0.43
N GLY A 160 8.52 -1.83 0.76
CA GLY A 160 8.90 -0.44 0.94
C GLY A 160 10.35 -0.11 0.52
N ARG A 161 11.21 -1.12 0.27
CA ARG A 161 12.62 -0.88 -0.11
C ARG A 161 12.78 -0.16 -1.44
N VAL A 162 11.84 -0.39 -2.36
CA VAL A 162 11.74 0.35 -3.61
C VAL A 162 10.50 1.24 -3.49
N PRO A 163 10.61 2.45 -2.95
CA PRO A 163 9.44 3.27 -2.61
C PRO A 163 8.74 3.85 -3.84
N LEU A 164 9.37 3.80 -5.01
CA LEU A 164 8.83 4.31 -6.27
C LEU A 164 8.89 3.23 -7.35
N ARG A 165 7.75 2.99 -8.00
CA ARG A 165 7.61 2.14 -9.18
C ARG A 165 6.78 2.89 -10.23
N TYR A 166 6.68 2.33 -11.42
CA TYR A 166 5.82 2.88 -12.48
C TYR A 166 5.24 1.78 -13.37
N GLY A 167 4.08 2.04 -13.98
CA GLY A 167 3.41 1.13 -14.90
C GLY A 167 2.07 1.69 -15.36
N ASP A 168 1.45 1.05 -16.35
CA ASP A 168 0.12 1.40 -16.85
C ASP A 168 -0.94 0.70 -15.99
N ILE A 169 -1.54 1.45 -15.07
CA ILE A 169 -2.53 0.93 -14.12
C ILE A 169 -3.95 1.19 -14.65
N GLU A 170 -4.16 2.31 -15.33
CA GLU A 170 -5.46 2.67 -15.91
C GLU A 170 -5.78 1.88 -17.19
N GLY A 171 -4.77 1.24 -17.81
CA GLY A 171 -4.91 0.49 -19.05
C GLY A 171 -5.06 1.38 -20.28
N ASP A 172 -4.65 2.65 -20.21
CA ASP A 172 -4.78 3.64 -21.28
C ASP A 172 -3.50 3.81 -22.12
N GLY A 173 -2.47 3.02 -21.82
CA GLY A 173 -1.16 3.07 -22.48
C GLY A 173 -0.21 4.13 -21.92
N LYS A 174 -0.65 4.94 -20.96
CA LYS A 174 0.21 5.86 -20.20
C LYS A 174 0.65 5.17 -18.92
N LYS A 175 1.75 5.68 -18.34
CA LYS A 175 2.33 5.10 -17.13
C LYS A 175 2.09 6.07 -15.98
N GLU A 176 1.58 5.52 -14.89
CA GLU A 176 1.45 6.20 -13.62
C GLU A 176 2.67 5.89 -12.74
N LEU A 177 2.88 6.74 -11.74
CA LEU A 177 3.82 6.47 -10.66
C LEU A 177 3.08 5.75 -9.53
N ALA A 178 3.64 4.65 -9.06
CA ALA A 178 3.13 3.89 -7.92
C ALA A 178 4.11 3.99 -6.76
N MET A 179 3.66 4.51 -5.62
CA MET A 179 4.52 4.76 -4.46
C MET A 179 4.11 3.91 -3.27
N PHE A 180 5.14 3.51 -2.51
CA PHE A 180 5.04 2.61 -1.38
C PHE A 180 5.67 3.30 -0.18
N MET A 181 4.81 3.82 0.69
CA MET A 181 5.24 4.69 1.78
C MET A 181 5.09 3.92 3.08
N LEU A 182 6.22 3.65 3.71
CA LEU A 182 6.24 3.12 5.07
C LEU A 182 5.91 4.25 6.03
N ASN A 183 5.03 3.95 6.99
CA ASN A 183 4.62 4.90 8.00
C ASN A 183 4.33 4.18 9.31
N GLY A 184 5.37 4.06 10.13
CA GLY A 184 5.34 3.33 11.40
C GLY A 184 4.85 1.91 11.16
N TYR A 185 3.61 1.63 11.55
CA TYR A 185 2.99 0.32 11.44
C TYR A 185 2.22 0.08 10.14
N SER A 186 2.34 0.94 9.13
CA SER A 186 1.55 0.81 7.89
C SER A 186 2.37 0.95 6.61
N LEU A 187 1.89 0.31 5.54
CA LEU A 187 2.40 0.40 4.18
C LEU A 187 1.31 0.99 3.33
N ASP A 188 1.53 2.21 2.88
CA ASP A 188 0.60 2.96 2.07
C ASP A 188 0.97 2.82 0.59
N PHE A 189 -0.04 2.67 -0.25
CA PHE A 189 0.09 2.60 -1.69
C PHE A 189 -0.64 3.78 -2.32
N LEU A 190 0.08 4.51 -3.17
CA LEU A 190 -0.43 5.70 -3.85
C LEU A 190 -0.18 5.57 -5.34
N ILE A 191 -1.15 5.99 -6.15
CA ILE A 191 -1.00 6.16 -7.60
C ILE A 191 -1.03 7.66 -7.90
N PHE A 192 0.03 8.15 -8.52
CA PHE A 192 0.14 9.53 -9.01
C PHE A 192 0.12 9.55 -10.53
N SER A 193 -0.76 10.39 -11.08
CA SER A 193 -0.85 10.63 -12.51
C SER A 193 0.07 11.79 -12.90
N PRO A 194 1.13 11.53 -13.70
CA PRO A 194 1.99 12.61 -14.19
C PRO A 194 1.26 13.62 -15.05
N GLU A 195 0.22 13.22 -15.78
CA GLU A 195 -0.58 14.13 -16.62
C GLU A 195 -1.43 15.10 -15.78
N LYS A 196 -1.99 14.61 -14.67
CA LYS A 196 -2.85 15.40 -13.78
C LYS A 196 -2.07 16.09 -12.66
N HIS A 197 -0.81 15.73 -12.48
CA HIS A 197 0.05 16.21 -11.43
C HIS A 197 -0.51 16.03 -10.00
N LYS A 198 -1.17 14.90 -9.75
CA LYS A 198 -1.74 14.58 -8.44
C LYS A 198 -1.93 13.09 -8.24
N ASN A 199 -2.17 12.71 -6.99
CA ASN A 199 -2.65 11.38 -6.66
C ASN A 199 -4.06 11.17 -7.20
N ILE A 200 -4.27 9.99 -7.78
CA ILE A 200 -5.54 9.56 -8.35
C ILE A 200 -6.10 8.32 -7.65
N PHE A 201 -5.32 7.65 -6.81
CA PHE A 201 -5.79 6.54 -5.98
C PHE A 201 -4.86 6.32 -4.78
N THR A 202 -5.44 5.91 -3.65
CA THR A 202 -4.70 5.65 -2.42
C THR A 202 -5.34 4.46 -1.68
N SER A 203 -4.51 3.61 -1.09
CA SER A 203 -4.96 2.50 -0.24
C SER A 203 -3.84 2.08 0.70
N LYS A 204 -4.19 1.64 1.91
CA LYS A 204 -3.26 0.86 2.73
C LYS A 204 -3.10 -0.55 2.16
N LEU A 205 -1.89 -1.06 2.06
CA LEU A 205 -1.65 -2.48 1.71
C LEU A 205 -1.28 -3.31 2.92
N GLY A 206 -0.76 -2.68 3.96
CA GLY A 206 -0.40 -3.36 5.19
C GLY A 206 -0.62 -2.50 6.41
N PHE A 207 -0.98 -3.15 7.50
CA PHE A 207 -0.93 -2.65 8.85
C PHE A 207 -0.36 -3.76 9.74
N ASN A 208 0.73 -3.51 10.45
CA ASN A 208 1.40 -4.50 11.28
C ASN A 208 1.75 -3.90 12.64
N ASP A 209 0.79 -3.96 13.55
CA ASP A 209 0.97 -3.57 14.95
C ASP A 209 1.27 -4.81 15.80
N VAL A 210 2.49 -5.35 15.62
CA VAL A 210 2.90 -6.52 16.40
C VAL A 210 4.34 -6.47 16.87
N VAL A 211 4.55 -7.00 18.08
CA VAL A 211 5.85 -7.40 18.61
C VAL A 211 5.70 -8.78 19.27
N LYS A 212 6.70 -9.64 19.12
CA LYS A 212 6.65 -11.00 19.69
C LYS A 212 6.66 -10.94 21.21
N HIS A 213 5.92 -11.85 21.84
CA HIS A 213 5.94 -12.03 23.30
C HIS A 213 7.38 -12.14 23.83
N GLU A 214 8.18 -13.04 23.27
CA GLU A 214 9.58 -13.26 23.69
C GLU A 214 10.46 -12.00 23.59
N THR A 215 10.17 -11.08 22.66
CA THR A 215 10.91 -9.82 22.52
C THR A 215 10.59 -8.85 23.65
N ILE A 216 9.35 -8.86 24.16
CA ILE A 216 8.93 -8.01 25.28
C ILE A 216 9.47 -8.56 26.61
N PHE A 217 9.44 -9.89 26.78
CA PHE A 217 9.77 -10.55 28.05
C PHE A 217 11.13 -11.25 28.02
N ALA A 218 12.08 -10.77 27.22
CA ALA A 218 13.45 -11.27 27.23
C ALA A 218 14.12 -11.02 28.61
N GLU A 219 14.97 -11.96 29.06
CA GLU A 219 15.51 -12.06 30.43
C GLU A 219 16.41 -10.88 30.87
N ASP A 220 16.72 -9.91 30.00
CA ASP A 220 17.54 -8.74 30.29
C ASP A 220 16.77 -7.52 30.84
N GLY A 221 15.49 -7.69 31.19
CA GLY A 221 14.79 -6.84 32.17
C GLY A 221 14.41 -5.43 31.70
N ALA A 222 14.50 -5.12 30.40
CA ALA A 222 14.21 -3.78 29.91
C ALA A 222 12.72 -3.38 30.10
N MET A 223 11.79 -4.34 30.10
CA MET A 223 10.34 -4.07 30.05
C MET A 223 9.53 -4.73 31.18
N ASP A 224 10.17 -5.16 32.28
CA ASP A 224 9.48 -5.78 33.44
C ASP A 224 8.46 -4.86 34.13
N HIS A 225 8.55 -3.54 33.90
CA HIS A 225 7.59 -2.55 34.36
C HIS A 225 6.35 -2.42 33.45
N LEU A 226 6.40 -3.01 32.25
CA LEU A 226 5.30 -3.07 31.28
C LEU A 226 4.49 -4.36 31.38
N LEU A 227 4.79 -5.22 32.36
CA LEU A 227 4.05 -6.46 32.56
C LEU A 227 2.57 -6.12 32.77
N PRO A 228 1.66 -6.61 31.89
CA PRO A 228 0.24 -6.52 32.20
C PRO A 228 -0.02 -7.26 33.52
N PRO A 229 -1.03 -6.84 34.31
CA PRO A 229 -1.43 -7.58 35.50
C PRO A 229 -1.56 -9.08 35.18
N LYS A 230 -1.10 -9.97 36.07
CA LYS A 230 -1.13 -11.44 35.88
C LYS A 230 -2.51 -12.01 35.52
N GLU A 231 -3.55 -11.21 35.72
CA GLU A 231 -4.95 -11.52 35.46
C GLU A 231 -5.36 -11.27 33.99
N LEU A 232 -4.55 -10.55 33.21
CA LEU A 232 -4.79 -10.34 31.79
C LEU A 232 -4.26 -11.51 30.96
N PRO A 233 -4.93 -11.84 29.84
CA PRO A 233 -4.46 -12.86 28.93
C PRO A 233 -3.12 -12.47 28.30
N TYR A 234 -2.16 -13.40 28.30
CA TYR A 234 -0.93 -13.22 27.54
C TYR A 234 -1.15 -13.59 26.08
N TYR A 235 -0.71 -12.74 25.16
CA TYR A 235 -0.76 -12.99 23.72
C TYR A 235 0.57 -13.52 23.19
N GLN A 236 0.53 -14.25 22.06
CA GLN A 236 1.74 -14.65 21.34
C GLN A 236 2.44 -13.45 20.71
N TYR A 237 1.65 -12.47 20.27
CA TYR A 237 2.08 -11.18 19.74
C TYR A 237 1.27 -10.06 20.38
N TRP A 238 1.97 -9.03 20.84
CA TRP A 238 1.38 -7.84 21.46
C TRP A 238 1.36 -6.68 20.48
N SER A 239 0.55 -5.67 20.77
CA SER A 239 0.60 -4.37 20.12
C SER A 239 2.00 -3.78 20.22
N ARG A 240 2.58 -3.43 19.08
CA ARG A 240 3.85 -2.70 19.01
C ARG A 240 3.65 -1.25 19.43
N SER A 241 2.59 -0.59 18.97
CA SER A 241 2.25 0.77 19.38
C SER A 241 2.03 0.85 20.90
N GLY A 242 1.34 -0.14 21.47
CA GLY A 242 1.21 -0.27 22.92
C GLY A 242 2.58 -0.39 23.60
N ALA A 243 3.44 -1.28 23.11
CA ALA A 243 4.78 -1.45 23.67
C ALA A 243 5.65 -0.17 23.57
N ASP A 244 5.59 0.56 22.46
CA ASP A 244 6.39 1.77 22.22
C ASP A 244 5.95 2.98 23.09
N THR A 245 4.77 2.92 23.72
CA THR A 245 4.29 3.98 24.64
C THR A 245 4.80 3.83 26.08
N ASP A 246 5.62 2.81 26.38
CA ASP A 246 6.19 2.53 27.70
C ASP A 246 5.15 2.54 28.84
N SER A 247 3.92 2.09 28.55
CA SER A 247 2.84 1.99 29.54
C SER A 247 2.32 0.55 29.65
N PRO A 248 2.27 -0.06 30.85
CA PRO A 248 1.68 -1.39 31.02
C PRO A 248 0.18 -1.44 30.69
N PHE A 249 -0.48 -0.28 30.65
CA PHE A 249 -1.92 -0.16 30.37
C PHE A 249 -2.25 -0.04 28.87
N SER A 250 -1.26 0.25 28.01
CA SER A 250 -1.42 0.28 26.56
C SER A 250 -1.06 -1.07 25.91
N MET A 251 -0.47 -1.99 26.68
CA MET A 251 -0.20 -3.35 26.25
C MET A 251 -1.49 -4.11 25.93
N SER A 252 -1.69 -4.36 24.64
CA SER A 252 -2.89 -5.01 24.11
C SER A 252 -2.55 -6.09 23.09
N GLN A 253 -3.53 -6.89 22.67
CA GLN A 253 -3.37 -7.96 21.67
C GLN A 253 -2.79 -7.41 20.36
N GLY A 254 -1.81 -8.04 19.71
CA GLY A 254 -1.27 -7.56 18.43
C GLY A 254 -2.23 -7.77 17.25
N TYR A 255 -2.25 -6.82 16.30
CA TYR A 255 -3.14 -6.82 15.14
C TYR A 255 -2.35 -6.71 13.82
N ARG A 256 -2.88 -7.37 12.80
CA ARG A 256 -2.37 -7.31 11.43
C ARG A 256 -3.52 -7.10 10.45
N SER A 257 -3.31 -6.29 9.43
CA SER A 257 -4.23 -6.17 8.30
C SER A 257 -3.45 -6.10 7.00
N PHE A 258 -4.00 -6.72 5.96
CA PHE A 258 -3.41 -6.77 4.63
C PHE A 258 -4.45 -6.41 3.59
N GLY A 259 -4.01 -5.74 2.54
CA GLY A 259 -4.82 -5.36 1.39
C GLY A 259 -4.28 -5.97 0.09
N LYS A 260 -5.19 -6.38 -0.78
CA LYS A 260 -4.93 -6.79 -2.16
C LYS A 260 -5.72 -5.92 -3.12
N LEU A 261 -5.07 -5.50 -4.19
CA LEU A 261 -5.66 -4.70 -5.26
C LEU A 261 -5.96 -5.59 -6.46
N TYR A 262 -7.10 -5.34 -7.10
CA TYR A 262 -7.48 -5.94 -8.36
C TYR A 262 -7.91 -4.84 -9.32
N VAL A 263 -7.35 -4.83 -10.52
CA VAL A 263 -7.60 -3.79 -11.52
C VAL A 263 -8.28 -4.42 -12.73
N GLY A 264 -9.32 -3.77 -13.23
CA GLY A 264 -9.96 -4.14 -14.48
C GLY A 264 -11.44 -3.79 -14.54
N HIS A 265 -12.14 -4.40 -15.49
CA HIS A 265 -13.55 -4.13 -15.75
C HIS A 265 -14.47 -5.00 -14.90
N PHE A 266 -14.96 -4.46 -13.78
CA PHE A 266 -15.78 -5.22 -12.83
C PHE A 266 -17.25 -4.83 -12.91
N GLU A 267 -17.57 -3.54 -12.81
CA GLU A 267 -18.95 -3.05 -12.88
C GLU A 267 -19.48 -3.10 -14.33
N SER A 268 -18.66 -2.68 -15.29
CA SER A 268 -19.03 -2.66 -16.71
C SER A 268 -17.81 -2.76 -17.62
N ALA A 269 -18.00 -3.13 -18.88
CA ALA A 269 -16.93 -3.25 -19.87
C ALA A 269 -16.22 -1.92 -20.22
N GLN A 270 -16.77 -0.78 -19.78
CA GLN A 270 -16.24 0.55 -20.07
C GLN A 270 -15.59 1.20 -18.85
N SER A 271 -15.68 0.55 -17.69
CA SER A 271 -15.19 1.10 -16.42
C SER A 271 -13.91 0.37 -16.03
N GLN A 272 -12.80 1.09 -15.90
CA GLN A 272 -11.61 0.56 -15.24
C GLN A 272 -11.81 0.79 -13.74
N ASP A 273 -11.99 -0.29 -12.99
CA ASP A 273 -12.25 -0.24 -11.56
C ASP A 273 -11.05 -0.81 -10.79
N ILE A 274 -10.90 -0.34 -9.54
CA ILE A 274 -10.01 -0.95 -8.55
C ILE A 274 -10.88 -1.58 -7.48
N LEU A 275 -10.71 -2.88 -7.25
CA LEU A 275 -11.24 -3.55 -6.07
C LEU A 275 -10.14 -3.70 -5.03
N VAL A 276 -10.46 -3.43 -3.77
CA VAL A 276 -9.59 -3.68 -2.64
C VAL A 276 -10.23 -4.76 -1.78
N TRP A 277 -9.54 -5.89 -1.64
CA TRP A 277 -9.90 -6.92 -0.66
C TRP A 277 -8.91 -6.81 0.51
N ARG A 278 -9.43 -6.60 1.71
CA ARG A 278 -8.65 -6.53 2.93
C ARG A 278 -9.01 -7.64 3.90
N LYS A 279 -8.03 -8.12 4.67
CA LYS A 279 -8.19 -9.14 5.71
C LYS A 279 -7.54 -8.64 7.01
N VAL A 280 -8.26 -8.77 8.14
CA VAL A 280 -7.76 -8.41 9.48
C VAL A 280 -7.55 -9.65 10.33
N TYR A 281 -6.48 -9.63 11.12
CA TYR A 281 -6.08 -10.70 12.01
C TYR A 281 -5.70 -10.15 13.38
N LYS A 282 -5.97 -10.95 14.43
CA LYS A 282 -5.56 -10.67 15.81
C LYS A 282 -4.74 -11.83 16.37
N SER A 283 -3.81 -11.55 17.27
CA SER A 283 -2.92 -12.59 17.82
C SER A 283 -3.67 -13.63 18.67
N HIS A 284 -3.30 -14.90 18.54
CA HIS A 284 -3.74 -15.93 19.48
C HIS A 284 -3.20 -15.71 20.90
N LEU A 285 -3.84 -16.34 21.88
CA LEU A 285 -3.34 -16.38 23.25
C LEU A 285 -2.07 -17.23 23.31
N LEU A 286 -1.17 -16.91 24.23
CA LEU A 286 0.05 -17.68 24.46
C LEU A 286 -0.27 -19.13 24.83
N ALA A 287 -1.36 -19.32 25.59
CA ALA A 287 -1.87 -20.61 26.01
C ALA A 287 -2.55 -21.41 24.88
N ASP A 288 -2.88 -20.78 23.75
CA ASP A 288 -3.50 -21.48 22.62
C ASP A 288 -2.52 -22.48 22.00
N THR A 289 -3.05 -23.64 21.62
CA THR A 289 -2.31 -24.67 20.87
C THR A 289 -2.01 -24.21 19.44
N VAL A 290 -2.90 -23.39 18.86
CA VAL A 290 -2.74 -22.78 17.54
C VAL A 290 -1.80 -21.59 17.64
N LYS A 291 -0.81 -21.52 16.75
CA LYS A 291 0.18 -20.44 16.72
C LYS A 291 -0.19 -19.34 15.73
N GLY A 292 0.24 -18.11 16.00
CA GLY A 292 0.08 -16.97 15.11
C GLY A 292 -1.18 -16.15 15.39
N PHE A 293 -2.07 -16.06 14.41
CA PHE A 293 -3.17 -15.10 14.39
C PHE A 293 -4.49 -15.73 13.92
N GLU A 294 -5.61 -15.21 14.43
CA GLU A 294 -6.97 -15.53 13.98
C GLU A 294 -7.46 -14.44 13.01
N LYS A 295 -8.00 -14.82 11.84
CA LYS A 295 -8.67 -13.88 10.95
C LYS A 295 -10.03 -13.48 11.54
N ILE A 296 -10.30 -12.19 11.67
CA ILE A 296 -11.54 -11.68 12.27
C ILE A 296 -12.48 -11.00 11.28
N SER A 297 -11.96 -10.45 10.18
CA SER A 297 -12.81 -9.80 9.18
C SER A 297 -12.20 -9.80 7.78
N ASP A 298 -13.08 -9.74 6.79
CA ASP A 298 -12.80 -9.43 5.40
C ASP A 298 -13.54 -8.13 5.05
N THR A 299 -12.89 -7.22 4.32
CA THR A 299 -13.54 -6.01 3.78
C THR A 299 -13.31 -5.94 2.27
N TYR A 300 -14.37 -5.70 1.52
CA TYR A 300 -14.33 -5.56 0.06
C TYR A 300 -14.76 -4.15 -0.32
N VAL A 301 -13.91 -3.43 -1.06
CA VAL A 301 -14.15 -2.04 -1.45
C VAL A 301 -14.05 -1.91 -2.96
N HIS A 302 -14.94 -1.12 -3.56
CA HIS A 302 -14.95 -0.81 -4.98
C HIS A 302 -14.62 0.66 -5.20
N TYR A 303 -13.70 0.91 -6.11
CA TYR A 303 -13.34 2.23 -6.61
C TYR A 303 -13.52 2.28 -8.11
N LYS A 304 -14.07 3.39 -8.60
CA LYS A 304 -14.30 3.63 -10.02
C LYS A 304 -13.56 4.87 -10.47
N LEU A 305 -13.00 4.81 -11.67
CA LEU A 305 -12.37 5.97 -12.28
C LEU A 305 -13.44 7.00 -12.72
N VAL A 306 -13.49 8.14 -12.04
CA VAL A 306 -14.42 9.25 -12.30
C VAL A 306 -13.60 10.51 -12.52
N ASN A 307 -13.73 11.11 -13.71
CA ASN A 307 -12.93 12.28 -14.11
C ASN A 307 -11.41 12.08 -13.95
N GLY A 308 -10.97 10.82 -14.11
CA GLY A 308 -9.57 10.39 -13.98
C GLY A 308 -9.03 10.40 -12.55
N GLU A 309 -9.90 10.18 -11.57
CA GLU A 309 -9.57 9.85 -10.18
C GLU A 309 -10.40 8.66 -9.74
N TYR A 310 -9.80 7.72 -9.00
CA TYR A 310 -10.51 6.59 -8.43
C TYR A 310 -11.26 7.01 -7.18
N GLN A 311 -12.59 7.01 -7.28
CA GLN A 311 -13.49 7.39 -6.20
C GLN A 311 -14.14 6.14 -5.60
N LYS A 312 -14.28 6.10 -4.28
CA LYS A 312 -14.94 5.00 -3.59
C LYS A 312 -16.42 4.96 -3.96
N GLN A 313 -16.92 3.78 -4.27
CA GLN A 313 -18.31 3.56 -4.64
C GLN A 313 -19.10 2.99 -3.46
N GLY A 314 -20.39 3.32 -3.38
CA GLY A 314 -21.33 2.73 -2.43
C GLY A 314 -21.77 1.29 -2.78
N THR A 315 -20.92 0.53 -3.47
CA THR A 315 -21.23 -0.83 -3.89
C THR A 315 -21.19 -1.78 -2.68
N GLU A 316 -22.25 -2.56 -2.51
CA GLU A 316 -22.33 -3.57 -1.45
C GLU A 316 -21.19 -4.59 -1.53
N GLN A 317 -20.61 -4.94 -0.38
CA GLN A 317 -19.45 -5.85 -0.32
C GLN A 317 -19.74 -7.23 -0.95
N SER A 318 -20.99 -7.71 -0.83
CA SER A 318 -21.42 -8.98 -1.43
C SER A 318 -21.38 -8.95 -2.96
N VAL A 319 -21.62 -7.79 -3.58
CA VAL A 319 -21.52 -7.59 -5.02
C VAL A 319 -20.05 -7.61 -5.44
N VAL A 320 -19.18 -6.88 -4.73
CA VAL A 320 -17.73 -6.86 -4.99
C VAL A 320 -17.14 -8.26 -4.88
N ARG A 321 -17.50 -9.00 -3.83
CA ARG A 321 -17.11 -10.40 -3.66
C ARG A 321 -17.61 -11.27 -4.82
N GLY A 322 -18.86 -11.10 -5.24
CA GLY A 322 -19.41 -11.80 -6.39
C GLY A 322 -18.64 -11.54 -7.70
N TRP A 323 -18.13 -10.33 -7.90
CA TRP A 323 -17.28 -10.01 -9.05
C TRP A 323 -15.92 -10.71 -9.01
N LEU A 324 -15.28 -10.78 -7.83
CA LEU A 324 -14.04 -11.52 -7.64
C LEU A 324 -14.25 -13.02 -7.92
N GLU A 325 -15.32 -13.61 -7.38
CA GLU A 325 -15.69 -15.01 -7.60
C GLU A 325 -15.99 -15.29 -9.08
N ALA A 326 -16.79 -14.45 -9.74
CA ALA A 326 -17.15 -14.61 -11.15
C ALA A 326 -15.93 -14.55 -12.10
N LYS A 327 -14.89 -13.78 -11.74
CA LYS A 327 -13.64 -13.69 -12.49
C LYS A 327 -12.56 -14.67 -11.97
N ASN A 328 -12.90 -15.54 -11.03
CA ASN A 328 -11.99 -16.50 -10.41
C ASN A 328 -10.72 -15.82 -9.85
N LEU A 329 -10.90 -14.66 -9.21
CA LEU A 329 -9.84 -13.86 -8.59
C LEU A 329 -9.76 -14.21 -7.11
N THR A 330 -8.75 -14.98 -6.75
CA THR A 330 -8.46 -15.35 -5.36
C THR A 330 -7.56 -14.31 -4.71
N TRP A 331 -7.39 -14.40 -3.38
CA TRP A 331 -6.47 -13.57 -2.62
C TRP A 331 -5.05 -13.56 -3.22
N GLN A 332 -4.54 -14.72 -3.61
CA GLN A 332 -3.20 -14.90 -4.19
C GLN A 332 -3.02 -14.21 -5.55
N LYS A 333 -4.12 -13.95 -6.27
CA LYS A 333 -4.09 -13.26 -7.57
C LYS A 333 -4.13 -11.74 -7.46
N GLY A 334 -4.43 -11.21 -6.27
CA GLY A 334 -4.43 -9.77 -6.05
C GLY A 334 -3.02 -9.22 -5.93
N TYR A 335 -2.83 -7.98 -6.36
CA TYR A 335 -1.55 -7.28 -6.20
C TYR A 335 -1.41 -6.79 -4.75
N PRO A 336 -0.23 -6.90 -4.12
CA PRO A 336 0.98 -7.55 -4.63
C PRO A 336 0.86 -9.08 -4.56
N SER A 337 1.27 -9.80 -5.60
CA SER A 337 1.18 -11.27 -5.66
C SER A 337 2.54 -11.98 -5.55
N LYS A 338 3.65 -11.25 -5.74
CA LYS A 338 5.03 -11.78 -5.76
C LYS A 338 5.94 -11.02 -4.80
N SER A 339 6.87 -11.74 -4.19
CA SER A 339 7.81 -11.18 -3.21
C SER A 339 8.90 -10.38 -3.92
N GLU A 340 9.32 -9.29 -3.29
CA GLU A 340 10.47 -8.48 -3.70
C GLU A 340 11.64 -8.62 -2.71
N CYS A 341 11.53 -9.50 -1.71
CA CYS A 341 12.59 -9.71 -0.73
C CYS A 341 13.81 -10.43 -1.35
N PRO A 342 15.05 -10.03 -0.99
CA PRO A 342 16.25 -10.73 -1.41
C PRO A 342 16.18 -12.24 -1.14
N GLY A 343 16.58 -13.05 -2.12
CA GLY A 343 16.51 -14.52 -2.04
C GLY A 343 15.12 -15.12 -2.33
N GLN A 344 14.07 -14.31 -2.37
CA GLN A 344 12.67 -14.73 -2.62
C GLN A 344 12.02 -13.96 -3.78
N VAL A 345 12.80 -13.17 -4.53
CA VAL A 345 12.31 -12.29 -5.61
C VAL A 345 11.53 -13.08 -6.66
N GLY A 346 10.33 -12.61 -6.99
CA GLY A 346 9.49 -13.17 -8.05
C GLY A 346 8.80 -14.48 -7.67
N GLN A 347 9.13 -15.08 -6.52
CA GLN A 347 8.32 -16.12 -5.94
C GLN A 347 6.95 -15.53 -5.62
N LEU A 348 5.88 -16.31 -5.81
CA LEU A 348 4.58 -15.96 -5.23
C LEU A 348 4.83 -15.60 -3.78
N ILE A 349 4.26 -14.50 -3.28
CA ILE A 349 4.33 -14.22 -1.85
C ILE A 349 3.61 -15.41 -1.20
N PRO A 350 4.37 -16.38 -0.67
CA PRO A 350 3.82 -17.71 -0.54
C PRO A 350 3.07 -17.79 0.77
N GLU A 351 2.13 -18.74 0.83
CA GLU A 351 1.50 -19.22 2.06
C GLU A 351 2.53 -19.70 3.13
N MET A 352 3.84 -19.75 2.82
CA MET A 352 4.86 -20.37 3.68
C MET A 352 6.14 -19.56 3.96
N HIS A 353 6.30 -18.31 3.47
CA HIS A 353 7.54 -17.54 3.72
C HIS A 353 7.34 -16.20 4.43
N ASP A 354 6.10 -15.71 4.59
CA ASP A 354 5.84 -14.47 5.30
C ASP A 354 4.62 -14.57 6.24
N PRO A 355 4.81 -14.54 7.57
CA PRO A 355 3.73 -14.44 8.56
C PRO A 355 2.76 -13.26 8.34
N LEU A 356 3.13 -12.29 7.51
CA LEU A 356 2.34 -11.09 7.19
C LEU A 356 1.34 -11.29 6.04
N LEU A 357 1.21 -12.41 5.33
CA LEU A 357 0.31 -12.43 4.14
C LEU A 357 -0.64 -13.62 4.04
N ASN A 358 -0.84 -14.33 5.15
CA ASN A 358 -1.53 -15.62 5.23
C ASN A 358 -3.02 -15.57 4.88
N ASP A 359 -3.47 -16.43 3.96
CA ASP A 359 -4.87 -16.87 3.84
C ASP A 359 -5.18 -17.91 4.95
N PRO A 360 -6.30 -17.82 5.69
CA PRO A 360 -6.68 -18.76 6.77
C PRO A 360 -6.79 -20.25 6.43
N ASP A 361 -6.72 -20.67 5.16
CA ASP A 361 -6.67 -22.12 4.84
C ASP A 361 -5.34 -22.78 5.24
N VAL A 362 -4.32 -21.98 5.61
CA VAL A 362 -2.95 -22.44 5.92
C VAL A 362 -2.49 -22.07 7.35
N LEU A 363 -3.36 -21.46 8.16
CA LEU A 363 -3.10 -21.19 9.60
C LEU A 363 -3.43 -22.42 10.48
N LYS A 364 -3.14 -23.64 10.02
CA LYS A 364 -3.33 -24.88 10.79
C LYS A 364 -2.07 -25.28 11.54
#